data_AF-A0AAW8KSH5-F1
#
_entry.id   AF-A0AAW8KSH5-F1
#
_cell.length_a   1.000
_cell.length_b   1.000
_cell.length_c   1.000
_cell.angle_alpha   90.00
_cell.angle_beta   90.00
_cell.angle_gamma   90.00
#
_symmetry.space_group_name_H-M   'P 1'
#
loop_
_entity.id
_entity.type
_entity.pdbx_description
1 polymer ?
#
loop_
_entity_poly.entity_id
_entity_poly.type
_entity_poly.pdbx_seq_one_letter_code
_entity_poly.pdbx_strand_id
1 'polypeptide(L)' 'ESINFAREQGAKQLITTSPLGVERLLRAAGFRAHRAGPPMVIDGYAMFACLIDV' A
#
# COMPACT_ATOMS: atom_id res chain seq x y z
N GLU A 1 -13.82 1.81 -0.69
CA GLU A 1 -14.32 2.46 -1.92
C GLU A 1 -13.27 2.46 -3.03
N SER A 2 -12.10 3.06 -2.83
CA SER A 2 -11.06 3.19 -3.87
C SER A 2 -10.59 1.88 -4.51
N ILE A 3 -10.46 0.80 -3.74
CA ILE A 3 -10.06 -0.52 -4.27
C ILE A 3 -11.15 -1.12 -5.17
N ASN A 4 -12.42 -1.01 -4.77
CA ASN A 4 -13.54 -1.51 -5.60
C ASN A 4 -13.63 -0.75 -6.91
N PHE A 5 -13.47 0.58 -6.87
CA PHE A 5 -13.43 1.41 -8.08
C PHE A 5 -12.28 1.00 -8.99
N ALA A 6 -11.06 0.84 -8.46
CA ALA A 6 -9.90 0.40 -9.24
C ALA A 6 -10.14 -0.97 -9.90
N ARG A 7 -10.76 -1.91 -9.17
CA ARG A 7 -11.13 -3.24 -9.68
C ARG A 7 -12.11 -3.15 -10.85
N GLU A 8 -13.10 -2.28 -10.75
CA GLU A 8 -14.10 -2.03 -11.80
C GLU A 8 -13.46 -1.40 -13.05
N GLN A 9 -12.38 -0.62 -12.89
CA GLN A 9 -11.57 -0.11 -14.01
C GLN A 9 -10.58 -1.16 -14.56
N GLY A 10 -10.58 -2.38 -14.04
CA GLY A 10 -9.72 -3.48 -14.51
C GLY A 10 -8.31 -3.49 -13.92
N ALA A 11 -8.02 -2.65 -12.91
CA ALA A 11 -6.75 -2.68 -12.22
C ALA A 11 -6.54 -4.03 -11.50
N LYS A 12 -5.29 -4.50 -11.48
CA LYS A 12 -4.90 -5.72 -10.76
C LYS A 12 -4.18 -5.42 -9.45
N GLN A 13 -3.55 -4.26 -9.39
CA GLN A 13 -2.81 -3.77 -8.24
C GLN A 13 -2.90 -2.25 -8.17
N LEU A 14 -2.81 -1.70 -6.96
CA LEU A 14 -2.68 -0.28 -6.67
C LEU A 14 -1.33 -0.03 -6.02
N ILE A 15 -0.62 1.03 -6.45
CA ILE A 15 0.62 1.47 -5.81
C ILE A 15 0.42 2.82 -5.13
N THR A 16 0.86 2.92 -3.88
CA THR A 16 0.85 4.16 -3.10
C THR A 16 2.15 4.31 -2.32
N THR A 17 2.39 5.51 -1.79
CA THR A 17 3.37 5.70 -0.73
C THR A 17 2.64 5.67 0.60
N SER A 18 3.21 5.00 1.60
CA SER A 18 2.59 4.90 2.92
C SER A 18 3.65 4.89 4.01
N PRO A 19 3.38 5.45 5.20
CA PRO A 19 4.24 5.25 6.36
C PRO A 19 4.30 3.77 6.74
N LEU A 20 5.42 3.33 7.29
CA LEU A 20 5.61 1.95 7.75
C LEU A 20 4.58 1.53 8.82
N GLY A 21 4.07 2.49 9.59
CA GLY A 21 2.97 2.26 10.52
C GLY A 21 1.68 1.80 9.83
N VAL A 22 1.40 2.29 8.61
CA VAL A 22 0.22 1.92 7.82
C VAL A 22 0.33 0.50 7.27
N GLU A 23 1.54 0.00 6.98
CA GLU A 23 1.74 -1.41 6.58
C GLU A 23 1.14 -2.38 7.61
N ARG A 24 1.35 -2.08 8.90
CA ARG A 24 0.81 -2.89 10.00
C ARG A 24 -0.72 -2.85 10.03
N LEU A 25 -1.31 -1.67 9.78
CA LEU A 25 -2.76 -1.49 9.73
C LEU A 25 -3.38 -2.23 8.54
N LEU A 26 -2.77 -2.12 7.36
CA LEU A 26 -3.21 -2.84 6.16
C LEU A 26 -3.19 -4.35 6.38
N ARG A 27 -2.12 -4.87 6.98
CA ARG A 27 -2.03 -6.30 7.33
C ARG A 27 -3.11 -6.72 8.33
N ALA A 28 -3.36 -5.90 9.35
CA ALA A 28 -4.39 -6.17 10.35
C ALA A 28 -5.81 -6.13 9.77
N ALA A 29 -6.05 -5.27 8.78
CA ALA A 29 -7.32 -5.16 8.06
C ALA A 29 -7.51 -6.22 6.96
N GLY A 30 -6.54 -7.14 6.78
CA GLY A 30 -6.63 -8.24 5.82
C GLY A 30 -6.30 -7.87 4.37
N PHE A 31 -5.72 -6.68 4.12
CA PHE A 31 -5.25 -6.33 2.79
C PHE A 31 -4.02 -7.15 2.40
N ARG A 32 -3.98 -7.57 1.13
CA ARG A 32 -2.79 -8.15 0.51
C ARG A 32 -1.90 -7.01 0.02
N ALA A 33 -1.12 -6.46 0.94
CA ALA A 33 -0.16 -5.40 0.68
C ALA A 33 1.27 -5.94 0.71
N HIS A 34 2.09 -5.49 -0.24
CA HIS A 34 3.48 -5.88 -0.43
C HIS A 34 4.34 -4.63 -0.54
N ARG A 35 5.62 -4.75 -0.21
CA ARG A 35 6.58 -3.66 -0.43
C ARG A 35 7.09 -3.74 -1.87
N ALA A 36 6.89 -2.68 -2.66
CA ALA A 36 7.44 -2.54 -4.01
C ALA A 36 8.93 -2.14 -4.01
N GLY A 37 9.50 -1.89 -2.82
CA GLY A 37 10.91 -1.58 -2.61
C GLY A 37 11.23 -1.51 -1.11
N PRO A 38 12.51 -1.40 -0.73
CA PRO A 38 12.90 -1.26 0.66
C PRO A 38 12.32 0.05 1.27
N PRO A 39 11.91 0.05 2.55
CA PRO A 39 11.47 1.27 3.21
C PRO A 39 12.62 2.27 3.36
N MET A 40 12.31 3.56 3.28
CA MET A 40 13.26 4.66 3.40
C MET A 40 12.76 5.70 4.39
N VAL A 41 13.67 6.39 5.06
CA VAL A 41 13.31 7.58 5.86
C VAL A 41 13.36 8.80 4.96
N ILE A 42 12.22 9.46 4.78
CA ILE A 42 12.07 10.69 4.00
C ILE A 42 11.48 11.74 4.93
N ASP A 43 12.18 12.86 5.10
CA ASP A 43 11.77 13.96 5.99
C ASP A 43 11.42 13.52 7.44
N GLY A 44 12.15 12.51 7.95
CA GLY A 44 11.94 11.96 9.29
C GLY A 44 10.84 10.89 9.39
N TYR A 45 10.11 10.61 8.30
CA TYR A 45 9.08 9.58 8.26
C TYR A 45 9.61 8.31 7.59
N ALA A 46 9.45 7.16 8.27
CA ALA A 46 9.71 5.86 7.65
C ALA A 46 8.59 5.54 6.65
N MET A 47 8.89 5.64 5.36
CA MET A 47 7.97 5.45 4.24
C MET A 47 8.32 4.18 3.47
N PHE A 48 7.33 3.58 2.81
CA PHE A 48 7.55 2.48 1.85
C PHE A 48 6.64 2.64 0.63
N ALA A 49 7.07 2.06 -0.49
CA ALA A 49 6.22 1.87 -1.66
C ALA A 49 5.28 0.69 -1.40
N CYS A 50 4.00 0.98 -1.21
CA CYS A 50 2.96 0.00 -0.89
C CYS A 50 2.25 -0.44 -2.15
N LEU A 51 2.35 -1.73 -2.48
CA LEU A 51 1.65 -2.36 -3.59
C LEU A 51 0.52 -3.23 -3.03
N ILE A 52 -0.73 -2.94 -3.37
CA ILE A 52 -1.92 -3.61 -2.84
C ILE A 52 -2.61 -4.36 -3.97
N ASP A 53 -2.93 -5.64 -3.76
CA ASP A 53 -3.71 -6.42 -4.72
C ASP A 53 -5.19 -5.99 -4.71
N VAL A 54 -5.81 -5.96 -5.89
CA VAL A 54 -7.17 -5.42 -6.15
C VAL A 54 -8.15 -6.52 -6.53
#